data_AF-K8Y580-F1
#
_entry.id   AF-K8Y580-F1
#
_cell.length_a   1.000
_cell.length_b   1.000
_cell.length_c   1.000
_cell.angle_alpha   90.00
_cell.angle_beta   90.00
_cell.angle_gamma   90.00
#
_symmetry.space_group_name_H-M   'P 1'
#
loop_
_entity.id
_entity.type
_entity.pdbx_description
1 polymer ?
#
loop_
_entity_poly.entity_id
_entity_poly.type
_entity_poly.pdbx_seq_one_letter_code
_entity_poly.pdbx_strand_id
1 'polypeptide(L)'
;MNPLINSIPSLKEAFEKLPQPYQNIDDDFLTQNNDAIETMKGHFADKGGLHLLDAGEGRKIICRVPNKTQVDETLEKARKEKQTDVAQRLVGQCCLYPSFEVVNGWAQDRPGIFIPLSNKLLELTATTQEVTVKKL
;
A
#
# COMPACT_ATOMS: atom_id res chain seq x y z
N MET A 1 3.23 -0.70 12.80
CA MET A 1 2.09 -1.40 12.11
C MET A 1 1.01 -0.41 11.65
N ASN A 2 0.35 -0.60 10.49
CA ASN A 2 -0.66 0.34 9.95
C ASN A 2 -1.91 0.40 10.86
N PRO A 3 -2.37 1.59 11.31
CA PRO A 3 -3.52 1.72 12.22
C PRO A 3 -4.80 1.05 11.72
N LEU A 4 -5.00 1.03 10.40
CA LEU A 4 -6.18 0.44 9.78
C LEU A 4 -6.24 -1.08 10.00
N ILE A 5 -5.09 -1.76 9.95
CA ILE A 5 -4.98 -3.21 10.21
C ILE A 5 -5.46 -3.51 11.63
N ASN A 6 -5.02 -2.72 12.61
CA ASN A 6 -5.41 -2.91 14.01
C ASN A 6 -6.89 -2.61 14.29
N SER A 7 -7.52 -1.72 13.50
CA SER A 7 -8.92 -1.35 13.69
C SER A 7 -9.94 -2.34 13.14
N ILE A 8 -9.53 -3.29 12.29
CA ILE A 8 -10.42 -4.24 11.62
C ILE A 8 -9.96 -5.66 11.98
N PRO A 9 -10.69 -6.41 12.83
CA PRO A 9 -10.25 -7.72 13.32
C PRO A 9 -9.89 -8.71 12.22
N SER A 10 -10.72 -8.85 11.19
CA SER A 10 -10.46 -9.75 10.05
C SER A 10 -9.25 -9.33 9.22
N LEU A 11 -8.97 -8.03 9.12
CA LEU A 11 -7.79 -7.52 8.42
C LEU A 11 -6.51 -7.80 9.24
N LYS A 12 -6.61 -7.68 10.57
CA LYS A 12 -5.55 -8.04 11.49
C LYS A 12 -5.22 -9.53 11.41
N GLU A 13 -6.23 -10.39 11.49
CA GLU A 13 -6.06 -11.84 11.38
C GLU A 13 -5.47 -12.24 10.03
N ALA A 14 -5.92 -11.62 8.93
CA ALA A 14 -5.35 -11.86 7.61
C ALA A 14 -3.88 -11.43 7.53
N PHE A 15 -3.53 -10.27 8.08
CA PHE A 15 -2.15 -9.81 8.16
C PHE A 15 -1.25 -10.74 8.99
N GLU A 16 -1.75 -11.24 10.13
CA GLU A 16 -1.01 -12.14 11.01
C GLU A 16 -0.77 -13.53 10.39
N LYS A 17 -1.59 -13.93 9.41
CA LYS A 17 -1.36 -15.16 8.62
C LYS A 17 -0.27 -15.02 7.56
N LEU A 18 0.09 -13.80 7.17
CA LEU A 18 1.15 -13.58 6.19
C LEU A 18 2.54 -13.81 6.82
N PRO A 19 3.52 -14.31 6.05
CA PRO A 19 4.86 -14.61 6.56
C PRO A 19 5.54 -13.42 7.25
N GLN A 20 6.06 -13.67 8.45
CA GLN A 20 6.90 -12.75 9.22
C GLN A 20 8.12 -13.53 9.78
N PRO A 21 9.38 -13.15 9.46
CA PRO A 21 9.80 -11.94 8.75
C PRO A 21 9.37 -11.93 7.27
N TYR A 22 9.45 -10.74 6.64
CA TYR A 22 9.05 -10.53 5.26
C TYR A 22 9.65 -11.58 4.32
N GLN A 23 8.78 -12.13 3.46
CA GLN A 23 9.16 -12.97 2.33
C GLN A 23 8.80 -12.26 1.03
N ASN A 24 9.55 -12.56 -0.04
CA ASN A 24 9.28 -11.94 -1.31
C ASN A 24 7.90 -12.36 -1.85
N ILE A 25 7.23 -11.44 -2.56
CA ILE A 25 5.89 -11.66 -3.08
C ILE A 25 6.00 -12.11 -4.55
N ASP A 26 6.17 -13.40 -4.74
CA ASP A 26 6.12 -14.10 -6.03
C ASP A 26 4.81 -14.90 -6.18
N ASP A 27 4.67 -15.62 -7.29
CA ASP A 27 3.44 -16.37 -7.59
C ASP A 27 3.20 -17.50 -6.57
N ASP A 28 4.26 -18.08 -6.02
CA ASP A 28 4.19 -19.10 -4.97
C ASP A 28 3.67 -18.49 -3.66
N PHE A 29 4.18 -17.32 -3.28
CA PHE A 29 3.67 -16.56 -2.13
C PHE A 29 2.18 -16.26 -2.29
N LEU A 30 1.77 -15.76 -3.46
CA LEU A 30 0.36 -15.41 -3.72
C LEU A 30 -0.54 -16.65 -3.65
N THR A 31 -0.06 -17.79 -4.16
CA THR A 31 -0.80 -19.06 -4.14
C THR A 31 -0.94 -19.60 -2.71
N GLN A 32 0.15 -19.62 -1.94
CA GLN A 32 0.15 -20.14 -0.57
C GLN A 32 -0.66 -19.29 0.40
N ASN A 33 -0.69 -17.97 0.18
CA ASN A 33 -1.34 -17.01 1.07
C ASN A 33 -2.65 -16.45 0.52
N ASN A 34 -3.22 -17.10 -0.50
CA ASN A 34 -4.40 -16.62 -1.23
C ASN A 34 -5.57 -16.30 -0.31
N ASP A 35 -5.86 -17.15 0.68
CA ASP A 35 -6.99 -16.96 1.61
C ASP A 35 -6.85 -15.66 2.43
N ALA A 36 -5.63 -15.37 2.90
CA ALA A 36 -5.34 -14.15 3.63
C ALA A 36 -5.47 -12.94 2.70
N ILE A 37 -4.90 -13.01 1.50
CA ILE A 37 -4.93 -11.93 0.50
C ILE A 37 -6.36 -11.63 0.05
N GLU A 38 -7.18 -12.64 -0.22
CA GLU A 38 -8.59 -12.49 -0.61
C GLU A 38 -9.42 -11.89 0.53
N THR A 39 -9.15 -12.27 1.78
CA THR A 39 -9.76 -11.62 2.96
C THR A 39 -9.43 -10.12 2.99
N MET A 40 -8.15 -9.76 2.82
CA MET A 40 -7.73 -8.36 2.76
C MET A 40 -8.42 -7.65 1.58
N LYS A 41 -8.46 -8.28 0.40
CA LYS A 41 -9.05 -7.73 -0.83
C LYS A 41 -10.54 -7.44 -0.67
N GLY A 42 -11.29 -8.31 0.01
CA GLY A 42 -12.71 -8.11 0.30
C GLY A 42 -13.01 -6.79 1.02
N HIS A 43 -12.11 -6.31 1.87
CA HIS A 43 -12.28 -5.04 2.60
C HIS A 43 -12.10 -3.77 1.75
N PHE A 44 -11.48 -3.91 0.57
CA PHE A 44 -11.14 -2.80 -0.32
C PHE A 44 -11.73 -2.93 -1.72
N ALA A 45 -12.56 -3.94 -2.00
CA ALA A 45 -13.13 -4.18 -3.32
C ALA A 45 -13.92 -2.97 -3.85
N ASP A 46 -14.61 -2.25 -2.97
CA ASP A 46 -15.35 -1.01 -3.23
C ASP A 46 -14.48 0.27 -3.18
N LYS A 47 -13.20 0.13 -2.79
CA LYS A 47 -12.27 1.24 -2.51
C LYS A 47 -11.04 1.23 -3.43
N GLY A 48 -11.19 0.69 -4.64
CA GLY A 48 -10.11 0.60 -5.63
C GLY A 48 -9.24 -0.66 -5.53
N GLY A 49 -9.51 -1.53 -4.54
CA GLY A 49 -8.87 -2.83 -4.39
C GLY A 49 -7.47 -2.80 -3.78
N LEU A 50 -6.84 -3.96 -3.83
CA LEU A 50 -5.44 -4.16 -3.46
C LEU A 50 -4.55 -4.18 -4.70
N HIS A 51 -3.36 -3.63 -4.54
CA HIS A 51 -2.36 -3.55 -5.59
C HIS A 51 -1.02 -4.01 -5.06
N LEU A 52 -0.26 -4.63 -5.95
CA LEU A 52 1.12 -5.03 -5.70
C LEU A 52 2.04 -3.96 -6.30
N LEU A 53 2.84 -3.32 -5.45
CA LEU A 53 3.80 -2.31 -5.88
C LEU A 53 5.23 -2.83 -5.74
N ASP A 54 6.04 -2.53 -6.74
CA ASP A 54 7.47 -2.82 -6.75
C ASP A 54 8.23 -1.75 -5.94
N ALA A 55 8.88 -2.18 -4.87
CA ALA A 55 9.76 -1.38 -4.02
C ALA A 55 11.23 -1.41 -4.51
N GLY A 56 11.52 -2.20 -5.55
CA GLY A 56 12.85 -2.42 -6.12
C GLY A 56 13.58 -3.60 -5.50
N GLU A 57 14.67 -4.01 -6.16
CA GLU A 57 15.50 -5.17 -5.75
C GLU A 57 14.68 -6.46 -5.60
N GLY A 58 13.64 -6.59 -6.42
CA GLY A 58 12.70 -7.71 -6.35
C GLY A 58 11.74 -7.64 -5.17
N ARG A 59 11.83 -6.64 -4.27
CA ARG A 59 10.93 -6.47 -3.12
C ARG A 59 9.61 -5.86 -3.60
N LYS A 60 8.50 -6.43 -3.14
CA LYS A 60 7.15 -5.90 -3.42
C LYS A 60 6.37 -5.68 -2.13
N ILE A 61 5.39 -4.78 -2.21
CA ILE A 61 4.45 -4.47 -1.14
C ILE A 61 3.01 -4.64 -1.62
N ILE A 62 2.13 -5.09 -0.73
CA ILE A 62 0.67 -5.06 -0.91
C ILE A 62 0.15 -3.78 -0.29
N CYS A 63 -0.53 -2.98 -1.09
CA CYS A 63 -1.14 -1.73 -0.66
C CYS A 63 -2.59 -1.63 -1.12
N ARG A 64 -3.39 -0.83 -0.39
CA ARG A 64 -4.68 -0.35 -0.86
C ARG A 64 -4.53 0.95 -1.64
N VAL A 65 -5.51 1.25 -2.49
CA VAL A 65 -5.62 2.58 -3.12
C VAL A 65 -5.91 3.65 -2.05
N PRO A 66 -5.24 4.82 -2.10
CA PRO A 66 -5.58 5.93 -1.21
C PRO A 66 -6.95 6.51 -1.56
N ASN A 67 -7.66 6.96 -0.52
CA ASN A 67 -8.94 7.64 -0.72
C ASN A 67 -8.73 9.12 -1.10
N LYS A 68 -9.81 9.79 -1.53
CA LYS A 68 -9.75 11.18 -1.97
C LYS A 68 -9.13 12.12 -0.92
N THR A 69 -9.54 12.01 0.35
CA THR A 69 -8.99 12.82 1.44
C THR A 69 -7.48 12.65 1.58
N GLN A 70 -6.98 11.41 1.50
CA GLN A 70 -5.56 11.12 1.58
C GLN A 70 -4.79 11.70 0.39
N VAL A 71 -5.36 11.65 -0.81
CA VAL A 71 -4.77 12.27 -2.00
C VAL A 71 -4.72 13.79 -1.85
N ASP A 72 -5.83 14.42 -1.50
CA ASP A 72 -5.93 15.87 -1.35
C ASP A 72 -4.96 16.39 -0.29
N GLU A 73 -4.90 15.73 0.88
CA GLU A 73 -3.94 16.06 1.94
C GLU A 73 -2.48 15.87 1.49
N THR A 74 -2.18 14.81 0.74
CA THR A 74 -0.83 14.56 0.21
C THR A 74 -0.41 15.67 -0.75
N LEU A 75 -1.31 16.04 -1.68
CA LEU A 75 -1.05 17.09 -2.66
C LEU A 75 -0.90 18.47 -2.02
N GLU A 76 -1.68 18.77 -0.97
CA GLU A 76 -1.53 20.02 -0.24
C GLU A 76 -0.17 20.08 0.48
N LYS A 77 0.19 19.01 1.19
CA LYS A 77 1.43 18.94 1.97
C LYS A 77 2.67 18.91 1.08
N ALA A 78 2.60 18.28 -0.10
CA ALA A 78 3.70 18.28 -1.07
C ALA A 78 4.12 19.69 -1.52
N ARG A 79 3.26 20.71 -1.36
CA ARG A 79 3.59 22.12 -1.66
C ARG A 79 4.34 22.83 -0.54
N LYS A 80 4.29 22.30 0.69
CA LYS A 80 4.75 22.96 1.92
C LYS A 80 5.84 22.18 2.67
N GLU A 81 5.86 20.86 2.50
CA GLU A 81 6.73 19.91 3.21
C GLU A 81 7.73 19.24 2.26
N LYS A 82 8.73 18.54 2.80
CA LYS A 82 9.66 17.74 2.01
C LYS A 82 8.92 16.60 1.33
N GLN A 83 9.13 16.44 0.03
CA GLN A 83 8.47 15.42 -0.78
C GLN A 83 8.69 14.00 -0.25
N THR A 84 9.88 13.70 0.29
CA THR A 84 10.20 12.39 0.89
C THR A 84 9.31 12.06 2.08
N ASP A 85 9.08 13.03 2.95
CA ASP A 85 8.34 12.84 4.21
C ASP A 85 6.84 12.68 3.91
N VAL A 86 6.34 13.46 2.94
CA VAL A 86 4.97 13.36 2.43
C VAL A 86 4.74 12.00 1.76
N ALA A 87 5.67 11.57 0.91
CA ALA A 87 5.60 10.28 0.23
C ALA A 87 5.64 9.10 1.23
N GLN A 88 6.55 9.16 2.21
CA GLN A 88 6.65 8.16 3.28
C GLN A 88 5.34 8.05 4.06
N ARG A 89 4.71 9.18 4.40
CA ARG A 89 3.44 9.21 5.11
C ARG A 89 2.31 8.55 4.30
N LEU A 90 2.19 8.88 3.01
CA LEU A 90 1.16 8.27 2.15
C LEU A 90 1.36 6.75 2.04
N VAL A 91 2.59 6.30 1.79
CA VAL A 91 2.93 4.88 1.72
C VAL A 91 2.61 4.17 3.03
N GLY A 92 2.93 4.76 4.18
CA GLY A 92 2.61 4.17 5.50
C GLY A 92 1.12 4.03 5.78
N GLN A 93 0.29 4.92 5.23
CA GLN A 93 -1.17 4.82 5.33
C GLN A 93 -1.77 3.74 4.42
N CYS A 94 -1.11 3.43 3.30
CA CYS A 94 -1.64 2.56 2.25
C CYS A 94 -1.03 1.16 2.25
N CYS A 95 0.19 1.00 2.77
CA CYS A 95 0.88 -0.29 2.87
C CYS A 95 0.17 -1.18 3.88
N LEU A 96 -0.19 -2.39 3.43
CA LEU A 96 -0.80 -3.42 4.25
C LEU A 96 0.16 -4.56 4.55
N TYR A 97 1.02 -4.93 3.60
CA TYR A 97 2.09 -5.92 3.81
C TYR A 97 3.34 -5.55 2.99
N PRO A 98 4.56 -5.67 3.54
CA PRO A 98 4.86 -6.02 4.93
C PRO A 98 4.46 -4.91 5.91
N SER A 99 4.82 -5.07 7.18
CA SER A 99 4.68 -3.98 8.14
C SER A 99 5.44 -2.74 7.65
N PHE A 100 4.92 -1.56 7.93
CA PHE A 100 5.56 -0.33 7.50
C PHE A 100 6.97 -0.14 8.08
N GLU A 101 7.27 -0.75 9.24
CA GLU A 101 8.61 -0.77 9.82
C GLU A 101 9.62 -1.47 8.90
N VAL A 102 9.24 -2.58 8.27
CA VAL A 102 10.07 -3.28 7.29
C VAL A 102 10.33 -2.40 6.07
N VAL A 103 9.26 -1.80 5.51
CA VAL A 103 9.38 -0.90 4.34
C VAL A 103 10.24 0.31 4.68
N ASN A 104 10.12 0.84 5.89
CA ASN A 104 10.93 1.95 6.37
C ASN A 104 12.40 1.59 6.56
N GLY A 105 12.70 0.35 6.94
CA GLY A 105 14.07 -0.18 6.94
C GLY A 105 14.73 -0.11 5.57
N TRP A 106 13.98 -0.38 4.49
CA TRP A 106 14.51 -0.34 3.12
C TRP A 106 14.95 1.06 2.68
N ALA A 107 14.47 2.12 3.33
CA ALA A 107 14.93 3.48 3.04
C ALA A 107 16.39 3.71 3.46
N GLN A 108 16.95 2.86 4.32
CA GLN A 108 18.38 2.86 4.65
C GLN A 108 19.23 2.38 3.47
N ASP A 109 18.79 1.31 2.80
CA ASP A 109 19.46 0.75 1.62
C ASP A 109 19.26 1.64 0.39
N ARG A 110 18.04 2.18 0.23
CA ARG A 110 17.62 2.96 -0.92
C ARG A 110 16.94 4.26 -0.51
N PRO A 111 17.71 5.34 -0.30
CA PRO A 111 17.16 6.66 -0.04
C PRO A 111 16.19 7.08 -1.15
N GLY A 112 15.02 7.58 -0.76
CA GLY A 112 13.99 8.05 -1.69
C GLY A 112 13.05 6.98 -2.25
N ILE A 113 13.12 5.72 -1.78
CA ILE A 113 12.20 4.63 -2.17
C ILE A 113 10.72 5.00 -2.10
N PHE A 114 10.34 5.89 -1.18
CA PHE A 114 8.95 6.29 -0.99
C PHE A 114 8.40 7.15 -2.12
N ILE A 115 9.24 7.93 -2.83
CA ILE A 115 8.78 8.81 -3.91
C ILE A 115 8.12 8.00 -5.05
N PRO A 116 8.79 7.01 -5.67
CA PRO A 116 8.17 6.22 -6.74
C PRO A 116 6.96 5.41 -6.24
N LEU A 117 6.99 4.89 -5.01
CA LEU A 117 5.85 4.20 -4.41
C LEU A 117 4.63 5.12 -4.24
N SER A 118 4.86 6.33 -3.73
CA SER A 118 3.82 7.36 -3.57
C SER A 118 3.24 7.77 -4.91
N ASN A 119 4.08 7.96 -5.95
CA ASN A 119 3.59 8.31 -7.28
C ASN A 119 2.70 7.21 -7.87
N LYS A 120 3.10 5.94 -7.75
CA LYS A 120 2.28 4.80 -8.16
C LYS A 120 0.93 4.76 -7.43
N LEU A 121 0.90 5.05 -6.13
CA LEU A 121 -0.35 5.13 -5.37
C LEU A 121 -1.28 6.23 -5.87
N LEU A 122 -0.74 7.41 -6.22
CA LEU A 122 -1.51 8.51 -6.79
C LEU A 122 -2.04 8.18 -8.20
N GLU A 123 -1.23 7.52 -9.03
CA GLU A 123 -1.62 7.03 -10.35
C GLU A 123 -2.78 6.03 -10.26
N LEU A 124 -2.72 5.07 -9.33
CA LEU A 124 -3.80 4.10 -9.10
C LEU A 124 -5.13 4.77 -8.74
N THR A 125 -5.11 5.84 -7.95
CA THR A 125 -6.31 6.60 -7.64
C THR A 125 -6.86 7.31 -8.88
N ALA A 126 -6.00 7.92 -9.71
CA ALA A 126 -6.43 8.57 -10.94
C ALA A 126 -7.09 7.57 -11.91
N THR A 127 -6.46 6.41 -12.14
CA THR A 127 -7.02 5.36 -13.01
C THR A 127 -8.35 4.82 -12.47
N THR A 128 -8.47 4.64 -11.15
CA THR A 128 -9.73 4.18 -10.53
C THR A 128 -10.87 5.19 -10.73
N GLN A 129 -10.57 6.50 -10.62
CA GLN A 129 -11.54 7.55 -10.88
C GLN A 129 -11.97 7.57 -12.35
N GLU A 130 -11.04 7.45 -13.31
CA GLU A 130 -11.38 7.40 -14.74
C GLU A 130 -12.29 6.21 -15.10
N VAL A 131 -12.04 5.02 -14.54
CA VAL A 131 -12.86 3.83 -14.76
C VAL A 131 -14.26 4.01 -14.18
N THR A 132 -14.38 4.70 -13.04
CA THR A 132 -15.68 5.00 -12.41
C THR A 132 -16.47 6.02 -13.23
N VAL A 133 -15.81 7.06 -13.76
CA VAL A 133 -16.46 8.09 -14.59
C VAL A 133 -16.96 7.54 -15.93
N LYS A 134 -16.27 6.56 -16.53
CA LYS A 134 -16.70 5.90 -17.78
C LYS A 134 -17.87 4.93 -17.62
N LYS A 135 -18.31 4.62 -16.39
CA LYS A 135 -19.43 3.71 -16.10
C LYS A 135 -20.79 4.42 -15.95
N LEU A 136 -20.92 5.65 -16.42
CA LEU A 136 -22.17 6.43 -16.44
C LEU A 136 -22.74 6.52 -17.85
#